data_AF-A0A520EZD9-F1
#
_entry.id   AF-A0A520EZD9-F1
#
_cell.length_a   1.000
_cell.length_b   1.000
_cell.length_c   1.000
_cell.angle_alpha   90.00
_cell.angle_beta   90.00
_cell.angle_gamma   90.00
#
_symmetry.space_group_name_H-M   'P 1'
#
loop_
_entity.id
_entity.type
_entity.pdbx_description
1 polymer ?
#
loop_
_entity_poly.entity_id
_entity_poly.type
_entity_poly.pdbx_seq_one_letter_code
_entity_poly.pdbx_strand_id
1 'polypeptide(L)'
;QARSGHIPFTRHAKRILEQSLRETSLLGHERIGTEQILLALIDEDRESTGARLLGEVLPVDFDQLRQHILRQVTEHRLTAELGLGPTPITNLRLTEAEHALCVAAAAKAGQRIDVWMRDRILDAARADGASTE
;
A
#
# COMPACT_ATOMS: atom_id res chain seq x y z
N GLN A 1 40.61 -10.30 4.55
CA GLN A 1 39.33 -10.98 4.88
C GLN A 1 38.31 -9.89 5.24
N ALA A 2 37.46 -9.50 4.28
CA ALA A 2 36.35 -8.58 4.56
C ALA A 2 35.27 -9.37 5.31
N ARG A 3 35.08 -9.04 6.58
CA ARG A 3 34.07 -9.66 7.44
C ARG A 3 32.69 -9.33 6.87
N SER A 4 31.95 -10.34 6.44
CA SER A 4 30.48 -10.41 6.32
C SER A 4 29.74 -9.07 6.10
N GLY A 5 29.58 -8.65 4.85
CA GLY A 5 28.34 -8.21 4.19
C GLY A 5 27.34 -7.23 4.84
N HIS A 6 27.60 -6.59 5.98
CA HIS A 6 26.65 -5.69 6.63
C HIS A 6 26.92 -4.23 6.29
N ILE A 7 26.16 -3.67 5.33
CA ILE A 7 26.21 -2.25 4.99
C ILE A 7 25.50 -1.48 6.11
N PRO A 8 26.18 -0.56 6.83
CA PRO A 8 25.55 0.20 7.90
C PRO A 8 24.52 1.19 7.33
N PHE A 9 23.45 1.42 8.07
CA PHE A 9 22.48 2.45 7.74
C PHE A 9 23.10 3.85 7.79
N THR A 10 22.66 4.73 6.90
CA THR A 10 22.98 6.15 6.97
C THR A 10 22.33 6.77 8.21
N ARG A 11 22.83 7.93 8.67
CA ARG A 11 22.25 8.68 9.79
C ARG A 11 20.76 8.94 9.57
N HIS A 12 20.36 9.33 8.36
CA HIS A 12 18.96 9.58 8.01
C HIS A 12 18.13 8.29 8.00
N ALA A 13 18.63 7.19 7.43
CA ALA A 13 17.89 5.92 7.41
C ALA A 13 17.65 5.36 8.81
N LYS A 14 18.65 5.44 9.70
CA LYS A 14 18.50 5.02 11.10
C LYS A 14 17.42 5.81 11.81
N ARG A 15 17.43 7.12 11.62
CA ARG A 15 16.47 8.08 12.14
C ARG A 15 15.03 7.75 11.69
N ILE A 16 14.83 7.52 10.39
CA ILE A 16 13.51 7.17 9.80
C ILE A 16 12.96 5.89 10.41
N LEU A 17 13.82 4.89 10.61
CA LEU A 17 13.43 3.63 11.24
C LEU A 17 13.08 3.79 12.73
N GLU A 18 13.80 4.64 13.45
CA GLU A 18 13.47 4.96 14.84
C GLU A 18 12.15 5.73 14.94
N GLN A 19 11.88 6.65 14.00
CA GLN A 19 10.64 7.40 13.93
C GLN A 19 9.45 6.50 13.60
N SER A 20 9.57 5.64 12.57
CA SER A 20 8.50 4.70 12.20
C SER A 20 8.16 3.74 13.34
N LEU A 21 9.16 3.27 14.10
CA LEU A 21 8.95 2.45 15.30
C LEU A 21 8.18 3.21 16.39
N ARG A 22 8.54 4.48 16.65
CA ARG A 22 7.83 5.31 17.63
C ARG A 22 6.37 5.52 17.23
N GLU A 23 6.11 5.83 15.97
CA GLU A 23 4.75 6.03 15.46
C GLU A 23 3.91 4.75 15.52
N THR A 24 4.46 3.62 15.06
CA THR A 24 3.85 2.30 15.18
C THR A 24 3.47 2.00 16.63
N SER A 25 4.38 2.28 17.58
CA SER A 25 4.15 2.04 19.01
C SER A 25 3.07 2.97 19.60
N LEU A 26 3.08 4.25 19.23
CA LEU A 26 2.08 5.22 19.68
C LEU A 26 0.67 4.90 19.18
N LEU A 27 0.57 4.37 17.97
CA LEU A 27 -0.68 3.97 17.34
C LEU A 27 -1.16 2.58 17.79
N GLY A 28 -0.37 1.85 18.60
CA GLY A 28 -0.70 0.52 19.09
C GLY A 28 -0.59 -0.58 18.03
N HIS A 29 0.14 -0.36 16.94
CA HIS A 29 0.39 -1.36 15.92
C HIS A 29 1.49 -2.33 16.38
N GLU A 30 1.30 -3.63 16.18
CA GLU A 30 2.28 -4.66 16.55
C GLU A 30 3.44 -4.77 15.54
N ARG A 31 3.28 -4.22 14.34
CA ARG A 31 4.23 -4.32 13.23
C ARG A 31 4.40 -2.99 12.52
N ILE A 32 5.62 -2.70 12.09
CA ILE A 32 5.93 -1.56 11.21
C ILE A 32 5.51 -1.92 9.79
N GLY A 33 4.55 -1.16 9.24
CA GLY A 33 4.13 -1.23 7.84
C GLY A 33 4.92 -0.29 6.94
N THR A 34 4.68 -0.40 5.63
CA THR A 34 5.25 0.52 4.64
C THR A 34 4.76 1.95 4.82
N GLU A 35 3.57 2.11 5.38
CA GLU A 35 2.91 3.38 5.66
C GLU A 35 3.65 4.15 6.74
N GLN A 36 4.07 3.50 7.82
CA GLN A 36 4.84 4.16 8.89
C GLN A 36 6.26 4.51 8.43
N ILE A 37 6.87 3.70 7.56
CA ILE A 37 8.16 4.04 6.95
C ILE A 37 8.01 5.25 6.03
N LEU A 38 6.95 5.29 5.21
CA LEU A 38 6.69 6.41 4.31
C LEU A 38 6.33 7.69 5.08
N LEU A 39 5.53 7.60 6.14
CA LEU A 39 5.23 8.72 7.05
C LEU A 39 6.50 9.27 7.70
N ALA A 40 7.34 8.39 8.26
CA ALA A 40 8.61 8.80 8.84
C ALA A 40 9.55 9.45 7.80
N LEU A 41 9.56 8.94 6.56
CA LEU A 41 10.37 9.51 5.48
C LEU A 41 9.96 10.94 5.12
N ILE A 42 8.66 11.23 5.10
CA ILE A 42 8.15 12.58 4.76
C ILE A 42 8.22 13.56 5.93
N ASP A 43 8.20 13.07 7.18
CA ASP A 43 8.15 13.89 8.40
C ASP A 43 9.55 14.25 8.95
N GLU A 44 10.55 13.38 8.78
CA GLU A 44 11.83 13.54 9.47
C GLU A 44 12.75 14.61 8.87
N ASP A 45 12.94 14.62 7.54
CA ASP A 45 13.71 15.66 6.86
C ASP A 45 13.57 15.61 5.33
N ARG A 46 13.19 16.74 4.71
CA ARG A 46 13.15 16.91 3.24
C ARG A 46 14.55 16.86 2.62
N GLU A 47 15.62 16.95 3.42
CA GLU A 47 17.00 16.82 2.96
C GLU A 47 17.40 15.37 2.63
N SER A 48 16.64 14.38 3.12
CA SER A 48 16.93 12.99 2.79
C SER A 48 16.78 12.74 1.28
N THR A 49 17.69 11.95 0.69
CA THR A 49 17.63 11.60 -0.74
C THR A 49 16.29 10.98 -1.11
N GLY A 50 15.71 10.17 -0.21
CA GLY A 50 14.40 9.56 -0.41
C GLY A 50 13.28 10.58 -0.51
N ALA A 51 13.21 11.54 0.43
CA ALA A 51 12.21 12.61 0.38
C ALA A 51 12.38 13.50 -0.86
N ARG A 52 13.62 13.84 -1.24
CA ARG A 52 13.90 14.61 -2.47
C ARG A 52 13.41 13.91 -3.72
N LEU A 53 13.78 12.63 -3.90
CA LEU A 53 13.33 11.83 -5.02
C LEU A 53 11.80 11.69 -5.05
N LEU A 54 11.18 11.57 -3.88
CA LEU A 54 9.72 11.48 -3.78
C LEU A 54 9.06 12.76 -4.31
N GLY A 55 9.58 13.94 -3.95
CA GLY A 55 9.09 15.23 -4.46
C GLY A 55 9.38 15.48 -5.94
N GLU A 56 10.45 14.88 -6.49
CA GLU A 56 10.76 14.94 -7.93
C GLU A 56 9.83 14.03 -8.76
N VAL A 57 9.49 12.85 -8.24
CA VAL A 57 8.69 11.83 -8.95
C VAL A 57 7.19 12.05 -8.80
N LEU A 58 6.73 12.55 -7.65
CA LEU A 58 5.32 12.78 -7.36
C LEU A 58 5.02 14.27 -7.31
N PRO A 59 4.13 14.80 -8.16
CA PRO A 59 3.68 16.19 -8.11
C PRO A 59 2.63 16.38 -6.99
N VAL A 60 2.93 15.91 -5.79
CA VAL A 60 2.02 15.93 -4.63
C VAL A 60 2.74 16.59 -3.47
N ASP A 61 2.05 17.51 -2.83
CA ASP A 61 2.54 18.15 -1.62
C ASP A 61 2.61 17.14 -0.45
N PHE A 62 3.67 17.20 0.36
CA PHE A 62 3.86 16.22 1.44
C PHE A 62 2.79 16.30 2.53
N ASP A 63 2.16 17.45 2.77
CA ASP A 63 1.05 17.52 3.71
C ASP A 63 -0.16 16.78 3.14
N GLN A 64 -0.44 16.94 1.84
CA GLN A 64 -1.50 16.18 1.17
C GLN A 64 -1.21 14.68 1.18
N LEU A 65 0.03 14.28 0.94
CA LEU A 65 0.45 12.88 1.00
C LEU A 65 0.31 12.32 2.42
N ARG A 66 0.69 13.07 3.44
CA ARG A 66 0.53 12.70 4.85
C ARG A 66 -0.93 12.46 5.19
N GLN A 67 -1.82 13.38 4.82
CA GLN A 67 -3.26 13.22 5.05
C GLN A 67 -3.83 12.00 4.32
N HIS A 68 -3.36 11.75 3.09
CA HIS A 68 -3.76 10.57 2.33
C HIS A 68 -3.36 9.28 3.05
N ILE A 69 -2.11 9.16 3.48
CA ILE A 69 -1.61 7.96 4.15
C ILE A 69 -2.33 7.74 5.49
N LEU A 70 -2.53 8.80 6.28
CA LEU A 70 -3.27 8.68 7.56
C LEU A 70 -4.71 8.21 7.37
N ARG A 71 -5.38 8.70 6.33
CA ARG A 71 -6.71 8.22 5.95
C ARG A 71 -6.66 6.73 5.61
N GLN A 72 -5.73 6.30 4.76
CA GLN A 72 -5.59 4.89 4.38
C GLN A 72 -5.30 4.01 5.60
N VAL A 73 -4.38 4.39 6.49
CA VAL A 73 -4.07 3.64 7.71
C VAL A 73 -5.31 3.50 8.60
N THR A 74 -6.10 4.56 8.72
CA THR A 74 -7.35 4.54 9.50
C THR A 74 -8.40 3.64 8.87
N GLU A 75 -8.59 3.72 7.55
CA GLU A 75 -9.51 2.88 6.78
C GLU A 75 -9.12 1.40 6.87
N HIS A 76 -7.84 1.08 6.68
CA HIS A 76 -7.31 -0.29 6.81
C HIS A 76 -7.51 -0.85 8.23
N ARG A 77 -7.35 0.00 9.26
CA ARG A 77 -7.60 -0.40 10.65
C ARG A 77 -9.08 -0.71 10.89
N LEU A 78 -9.98 0.17 10.44
CA LEU A 78 -11.43 -0.02 10.55
C LEU A 78 -11.87 -1.32 9.83
N THR A 79 -11.32 -1.61 8.66
CA THR A 79 -11.61 -2.87 7.96
C THR A 79 -11.12 -4.09 8.74
N ALA A 80 -9.92 -4.02 9.33
CA ALA A 80 -9.36 -5.10 10.14
C ALA A 80 -10.15 -5.34 11.45
N GLU A 81 -10.54 -4.28 12.15
CA GLU A 81 -11.34 -4.34 13.38
C GLU A 81 -12.75 -4.90 13.13
N LEU A 82 -13.32 -4.64 11.94
CA LEU A 82 -14.63 -5.14 11.54
C LEU A 82 -14.59 -6.57 10.97
N GLY A 83 -13.43 -7.23 10.93
CA GLY A 83 -13.28 -8.58 10.38
C GLY A 83 -13.51 -8.65 8.86
N LEU A 84 -13.53 -7.50 8.19
CA LEU A 84 -13.54 -7.39 6.74
C LEU A 84 -12.08 -7.52 6.32
N GLY A 85 -11.64 -8.74 5.97
CA GLY A 85 -10.23 -9.08 5.75
C GLY A 85 -9.43 -8.05 4.93
N PRO A 86 -8.09 -8.02 5.07
CA PRO A 86 -7.27 -6.98 4.45
C PRO A 86 -7.50 -6.99 2.94
N THR A 87 -7.98 -5.90 2.36
CA THR A 87 -7.88 -5.70 0.91
C THR A 87 -6.41 -5.50 0.60
N PRO A 88 -5.72 -6.46 -0.05
CA PRO A 88 -4.45 -6.14 -0.65
C PRO A 88 -4.77 -5.15 -1.77
N ILE A 89 -4.27 -3.92 -1.66
CA ILE A 89 -4.28 -3.02 -2.82
C ILE A 89 -3.23 -3.55 -3.79
N THR A 90 -3.60 -4.59 -4.53
CA THR A 90 -2.85 -5.01 -5.70
C THR A 90 -3.19 -4.02 -6.81
N ASN A 91 -2.27 -3.12 -7.12
CA ASN A 91 -2.40 -2.29 -8.32
C ASN A 91 -2.29 -3.21 -9.55
N LEU A 92 -3.42 -3.78 -9.98
CA LEU A 92 -3.52 -4.54 -11.21
C LEU A 92 -3.45 -3.56 -12.38
N ARG A 93 -2.26 -3.40 -12.97
CA ARG A 93 -2.13 -2.74 -14.27
C ARG A 93 -2.65 -3.70 -15.34
N LEU A 94 -3.86 -3.42 -15.83
CA LEU A 94 -4.38 -4.05 -17.03
C LEU A 94 -3.69 -3.43 -18.25
N THR A 95 -3.28 -4.27 -19.20
CA THR A 95 -2.96 -3.81 -20.56
C THR A 95 -4.21 -3.25 -21.23
N GLU A 96 -4.03 -2.46 -22.30
CA GLU A 96 -5.16 -1.88 -23.04
C GLU A 96 -6.12 -2.95 -23.58
N ALA A 97 -5.59 -4.10 -24.01
CA ALA A 97 -6.37 -5.23 -24.48
C ALA A 97 -7.18 -5.90 -23.34
N GLU A 98 -6.57 -6.12 -22.17
CA GLU A 98 -7.25 -6.69 -21.01
C GLU A 98 -8.35 -5.76 -20.47
N HIS A 99 -8.07 -4.45 -20.46
CA HIS A 99 -9.05 -3.44 -20.09
C HIS A 99 -10.24 -3.45 -21.05
N ALA A 100 -9.99 -3.47 -22.37
CA ALA A 100 -11.04 -3.54 -23.38
C ALA A 100 -11.93 -4.80 -23.24
N LEU A 101 -11.33 -5.95 -22.92
CA LEU A 101 -12.07 -7.19 -22.66
C LEU A 101 -12.96 -7.07 -21.42
N CYS A 102 -12.45 -6.49 -20.33
CA CYS A 102 -13.22 -6.26 -19.11
C CYS A 102 -14.39 -5.29 -19.36
N VAL A 103 -14.17 -4.20 -20.10
CA VAL A 103 -15.22 -3.25 -20.50
C VAL A 103 -16.31 -3.94 -21.31
N ALA A 104 -15.94 -4.72 -22.33
CA ALA A 104 -16.90 -5.40 -23.19
C ALA A 104 -17.71 -6.46 -22.43
N ALA A 105 -17.07 -7.21 -21.54
CA ALA A 105 -17.73 -8.20 -20.71
C ALA A 105 -18.68 -7.58 -19.69
N ALA A 106 -18.28 -6.46 -19.06
CA ALA A 106 -19.12 -5.69 -18.15
C ALA A 106 -20.34 -5.09 -18.87
N ALA A 107 -20.15 -4.53 -20.07
CA ALA A 107 -21.23 -3.99 -20.89
C ALA A 107 -22.23 -5.08 -21.29
N LYS A 108 -21.76 -6.28 -21.66
CA LYS A 108 -22.62 -7.44 -21.96
C LYS A 108 -23.42 -7.91 -20.74
N ALA A 109 -22.86 -7.77 -19.54
CA ALA A 109 -23.54 -8.06 -18.28
C ALA A 109 -24.47 -6.92 -17.81
N GLY A 110 -24.50 -5.77 -18.51
CA GLY A 110 -25.27 -4.59 -18.10
C GLY A 110 -24.76 -3.94 -16.80
N GLN A 111 -23.50 -4.17 -16.44
CA GLN A 111 -22.90 -3.72 -15.19
C GLN A 111 -21.78 -2.71 -15.45
N ARG A 112 -21.47 -1.90 -14.43
CA ARG A 112 -20.26 -1.08 -14.45
C ARG A 112 -19.02 -1.97 -14.30
N ILE A 113 -17.91 -1.58 -14.93
CA ILE A 113 -16.68 -2.38 -14.97
C ILE A 113 -16.11 -2.68 -13.57
N ASP A 114 -16.20 -1.74 -12.63
CA ASP A 114 -15.75 -1.91 -11.25
C ASP A 114 -16.55 -2.97 -10.49
N VAL A 115 -17.88 -2.96 -10.69
CA VAL A 115 -18.80 -3.95 -10.09
C VAL A 115 -18.55 -5.32 -10.68
N TRP A 116 -18.44 -5.40 -12.01
CA TRP A 116 -18.21 -6.65 -12.73
C TRP A 116 -16.88 -7.30 -12.36
N MET A 117 -15.78 -6.53 -12.31
CA MET A 117 -14.46 -7.06 -11.93
C MET A 117 -14.44 -7.54 -10.47
N ARG A 118 -15.04 -6.78 -9.55
CA ARG A 118 -15.13 -7.18 -8.13
C ARG A 118 -15.87 -8.51 -7.98
N ASP A 119 -17.04 -8.65 -8.60
CA ASP A 119 -17.85 -9.85 -8.45
C ASP A 119 -17.12 -11.08 -9.04
N ARG A 120 -16.39 -10.92 -10.15
CA ARG A 120 -15.58 -12.00 -10.74
C ARG A 120 -14.38 -12.39 -9.88
N ILE A 121 -13.70 -11.42 -9.27
CA ILE A 121 -12.59 -11.70 -8.34
C ILE A 121 -13.11 -12.45 -7.11
N LEU A 122 -14.28 -12.05 -6.58
CA LEU A 122 -14.92 -12.71 -5.46
C LEU A 122 -15.39 -14.13 -5.81
N ASP A 123 -15.97 -14.33 -6.99
CA ASP A 123 -16.38 -15.64 -7.47
C ASP A 123 -15.18 -16.58 -7.66
N ALA A 124 -14.07 -16.07 -8.22
CA ALA A 124 -12.82 -16.83 -8.36
C ALA A 124 -12.22 -17.21 -7.00
N ALA A 125 -12.18 -16.28 -6.04
CA ALA A 125 -11.68 -16.56 -4.69
C ALA A 125 -12.54 -17.59 -3.94
N ARG A 126 -13.85 -17.65 -4.21
CA ARG A 126 -14.75 -18.68 -3.66
C ARG A 126 -14.53 -20.05 -4.31
N ALA A 127 -14.19 -20.08 -5.60
CA ALA A 127 -13.93 -21.31 -6.34
C ALA A 127 -12.63 -22.00 -5.87
N ASP A 128 -11.59 -21.24 -5.52
CA ASP A 128 -10.32 -21.77 -5.01
C ASP A 128 -10.46 -22.43 -3.61
N GLY A 129 -11.47 -22.06 -2.83
CA GLY A 129 -11.78 -22.70 -1.54
C GLY A 129 -12.49 -24.06 -1.66
N ALA A 130 -12.92 -24.47 -2.86
CA ALA A 130 -13.68 -25.71 -3.10
C ALA A 130 -12.84 -26.84 -3.72
N SER A 131 -11.56 -26.63 -3.99
CA SER A 131 -10.66 -27.63 -4.57
C SER A 131 -9.55 -28.01 -3.58
N THR A 132 -9.92 -28.63 -2.46
CA THR A 132 -8.99 -29.39 -1.62
C THR A 132 -9.71 -30.53 -0.93
N GLU A 133 -10.25 -31.46 -1.72
CA GLU A 133 -10.45 -32.88 -1.34
C GLU A 133 -10.06 -33.76 -2.53
#